data_AF-A0A130ZI83-F1
#
_entry.id   AF-A0A130ZI83-F1
#
_cell.length_a   1.000
_cell.length_b   1.000
_cell.length_c   1.000
_cell.angle_alpha   90.00
_cell.angle_beta   90.00
_cell.angle_gamma   90.00
#
_symmetry.space_group_name_H-M   'P 1'
#
loop_
_entity.id
_entity.type
_entity.pdbx_description
1 polymer ?
#
loop_
_entity_poly.entity_id
_entity_poly.type
_entity_poly.pdbx_seq_one_letter_code
_entity_poly.pdbx_strand_id
1 'polypeptide(L)' 'MTKYRDAGTGRYVTKEFAKKHPATTVGENSKPKSQRKHKK' A
#
# COMPACT_ATOMS: atom_id res chain seq x y z
N MET A 1 -0.91 -0.87 -9.61
CA MET A 1 -0.63 -2.15 -8.90
C MET A 1 -0.69 -1.90 -7.40
N THR A 2 -1.67 -2.49 -6.71
CA THR A 2 -1.80 -2.34 -5.25
C THR A 2 -0.72 -3.18 -4.58
N LYS A 3 0.16 -2.54 -3.82
CA LYS A 3 1.16 -3.24 -3.00
C LYS A 3 0.57 -3.43 -1.60
N TYR A 4 0.86 -4.57 -0.98
CA TYR A 4 0.50 -4.82 0.41
C TYR A 4 1.77 -4.82 1.24
N ARG A 5 1.73 -4.17 2.40
CA ARG A 5 2.87 -4.02 3.29
C ARG A 5 2.45 -4.34 4.71
N ASP A 6 3.19 -5.21 5.37
CA ASP A 6 2.97 -5.49 6.79
C ASP A 6 3.35 -4.25 7.62
N ALA A 7 2.44 -3.80 8.48
CA ALA A 7 2.55 -2.61 9.31
C ALA A 7 3.53 -2.79 10.48
N GLY A 8 3.70 -4.02 10.96
CA GLY A 8 4.60 -4.32 12.07
C GLY A 8 6.06 -4.39 11.64
N THR A 9 6.33 -5.10 10.55
CA THR A 9 7.68 -5.40 10.06
C THR A 9 8.11 -4.53 8.87
N GLY A 10 7.16 -3.89 8.19
CA GLY A 10 7.42 -3.09 7.00
C GLY A 10 7.73 -3.90 5.74
N ARG A 11 7.59 -5.23 5.76
CA ARG A 11 7.84 -6.10 4.59
C ARG A 11 6.69 -6.05 3.59
N TYR A 12 7.00 -6.12 2.30
CA TYR A 12 5.98 -6.27 1.28
C TYR A 12 5.47 -7.72 1.25
N VAL A 13 4.16 -7.86 1.23
CA VAL A 13 3.46 -9.14 1.32
C VAL A 13 2.51 -9.33 0.15
N THR A 14 2.06 -10.56 -0.05
CA THR A 14 1.10 -10.88 -1.11
C THR A 14 -0.32 -10.48 -0.71
N LYS A 15 -1.21 -10.37 -1.71
CA LYS A 15 -2.64 -10.10 -1.48
C LYS A 15 -3.31 -11.15 -0.58
N GLU A 16 -2.89 -12.40 -0.69
CA GLU A 16 -3.44 -13.49 0.12
C GLU A 16 -3.04 -13.35 1.60
N PHE A 17 -1.79 -12.97 1.86
CA PHE A 17 -1.34 -12.66 3.21
C PHE A 17 -2.13 -11.48 3.79
N ALA A 18 -2.33 -10.42 2.99
CA ALA A 18 -3.12 -9.27 3.41
C ALA A 18 -4.56 -9.62 3.78
N LYS A 19 -5.18 -10.60 3.09
CA LYS A 19 -6.52 -11.10 3.41
C LYS A 19 -6.56 -11.90 4.71
N LYS A 20 -5.50 -12.67 5.00
CA LYS A 20 -5.38 -13.44 6.25
C LYS A 20 -5.04 -12.55 7.45
N HIS A 21 -4.29 -11.47 7.22
CA HIS A 21 -3.83 -10.53 8.25
C HIS A 21 -4.26 -9.08 7.94
N PRO A 22 -5.57 -8.79 7.89
CA PRO A 22 -6.06 -7.46 7.54
C PRO A 22 -5.74 -6.42 8.62
N ALA A 23 -5.61 -6.84 9.88
CA ALA A 23 -5.32 -5.94 11.00
C ALA A 23 -3.89 -5.39 10.97
N THR A 24 -2.93 -6.14 10.42
CA THR A 24 -1.51 -5.75 10.38
C THR A 24 -1.02 -5.49 8.97
N THR A 25 -1.88 -5.49 7.95
CA THR A 25 -1.46 -5.25 6.57
C THR A 25 -2.05 -3.96 6.02
N VAL A 26 -1.19 -3.10 5.48
CA VAL A 26 -1.54 -1.86 4.79
C VAL A 26 -1.61 -2.13 3.28
N GLY A 27 -2.74 -1.77 2.67
CA GLY A 27 -2.92 -1.77 1.22
C GLY A 27 -2.50 -0.44 0.61
N GLU A 28 -1.30 -0.37 0.07
CA GLU A 28 -0.81 0.80 -0.66
C GLU A 28 -1.28 0.75 -2.11
N ASN A 29 -2.40 1.41 -2.38
CA ASN A 29 -2.76 1.72 -3.75
C ASN A 29 -1.82 2.83 -4.22
N SER A 30 -0.84 2.46 -5.05
CA SER A 30 -0.04 3.41 -5.84
C SER A 30 -0.96 4.08 -6.86
N LYS A 31 -1.91 4.90 -6.40
CA LYS A 31 -2.51 5.92 -7.24
C LYS A 31 -1.31 6.75 -7.72
N PRO A 32 -1.08 6.90 -9.03
CA PRO A 32 -0.13 7.91 -9.46
C PRO A 32 -0.61 9.18 -8.77
N LYS A 33 0.21 9.77 -7.89
CA LYS A 33 -0.13 11.07 -7.32
C LYS A 33 -0.36 11.92 -8.56
N SER A 34 -1.63 12.24 -8.84
CA SER A 34 -1.99 13.25 -9.80
C SER A 34 -1.08 14.40 -9.44
N GLN A 35 -0.12 14.64 -10.32
CA GLN A 35 0.94 15.59 -10.10
C GLN A 35 0.19 16.86 -9.73
N ARG A 36 0.26 17.26 -8.45
CA ARG A 36 -0.15 18.60 -8.05
C ARG A 36 0.77 19.49 -8.87
N LYS A 37 0.30 19.88 -10.06
CA LYS A 37 0.88 20.94 -10.87
C LYS A 37 0.94 22.09 -9.89
N HIS A 38 2.13 22.37 -9.39
CA HIS A 38 2.39 23.59 -8.65
C HIS A 38 2.09 24.68 -9.68
N LYS A 39 0.91 25.27 -9.57
CA LYS A 39 0.55 26.43 -10.37
C LYS A 39 1.30 27.59 -9.73
N LYS A 40 2.16 28.15 -10.58
CA LYS A 40 3.12 29.25 -10.41
C LYS A 40 2.61 30.40 -9.54
#